data_AF-A0A257HVM5-F1
#
_entry.id   AF-A0A257HVM5-F1
#
_cell.length_a   1.000
_cell.length_b   1.000
_cell.length_c   1.000
_cell.angle_alpha   90.00
_cell.angle_beta   90.00
_cell.angle_gamma   90.00
#
_symmetry.space_group_name_H-M   'P 1'
#
loop_
_entity.id
_entity.type
_entity.pdbx_description
1 polymer ?
#
loop_
_entity_poly.entity_id
_entity_poly.type
_entity_poly.pdbx_seq_one_letter_code
_entity_poly.pdbx_strand_id
1 'polypeptide(L)'
;MVKNALESFKSLSKAERKARIADAKALLKNYKADKATKASGDAGVSTVLLAILAILLPPLAVYLHENAINTKFWISLLLTLLFWIPGVIYALFVIFA
;
A
#
# COMPACT_ATOMS: atom_id res chain seq x y z
N MET A 1 3.00 -28.42 26.71
CA MET A 1 2.17 -28.53 25.49
C MET A 1 3.01 -28.71 24.22
N VAL A 2 3.84 -27.72 23.84
CA VAL A 2 4.69 -27.80 22.63
C VAL A 2 5.71 -28.96 22.66
N LYS A 3 6.30 -29.24 23.83
CA LYS A 3 7.27 -30.34 23.99
C LYS A 3 6.65 -31.71 23.68
N ASN A 4 5.45 -32.00 24.16
CA ASN A 4 4.73 -33.25 23.86
C ASN A 4 4.42 -33.40 22.36
N ALA A 5 4.04 -32.30 21.70
CA ALA A 5 3.79 -32.30 20.25
C ALA A 5 5.07 -32.58 19.44
N LEU A 6 6.20 -32.00 19.86
CA LEU A 6 7.49 -32.23 19.22
C LEU A 6 7.97 -33.68 19.37
N GLU A 7 7.75 -34.29 20.54
CA GLU A 7 8.08 -35.70 20.78
C GLU A 7 7.23 -36.63 19.90
N SER A 8 5.93 -36.37 19.77
CA SER A 8 5.05 -37.12 18.85
C SER A 8 5.43 -36.95 17.37
N PHE A 9 6.02 -35.80 17.01
CA PHE A 9 6.51 -35.55 15.67
C PHE A 9 7.84 -36.27 15.41
N LYS A 10 8.71 -36.35 16.42
CA LYS A 10 10.00 -37.05 16.35
C LYS A 10 9.84 -38.56 16.36
N SER A 11 8.81 -39.10 17.02
CA SER A 11 8.52 -40.54 17.05
C SER A 11 8.03 -41.11 15.72
N LEU A 12 7.63 -40.26 14.76
CA LEU A 12 7.27 -40.66 13.40
C LEU A 12 8.47 -41.13 12.56
N SER A 13 8.23 -42.03 11.61
CA SER A 13 9.24 -42.50 10.66
C SER A 13 9.76 -41.36 9.78
N LYS A 14 11.02 -41.44 9.33
CA LYS A 14 11.68 -40.40 8.52
C LYS A 14 10.87 -40.03 7.27
N ALA A 15 10.19 -41.01 6.65
CA ALA A 15 9.35 -40.81 5.47
C ALA A 15 8.11 -39.96 5.78
N GLU A 16 7.41 -40.28 6.88
CA GLU A 16 6.19 -39.59 7.30
C GLU A 16 6.46 -38.15 7.73
N ARG A 17 7.57 -37.91 8.45
CA ARG A 17 8.00 -36.55 8.83
C ARG A 17 8.26 -35.68 7.60
N LYS A 18 8.91 -36.24 6.57
CA LYS A 18 9.19 -35.52 5.33
C LYS A 18 7.90 -35.14 4.59
N ALA A 19 6.93 -36.06 4.54
CA ALA A 19 5.61 -35.79 3.94
C ALA A 19 4.88 -34.65 4.68
N ARG A 20 4.80 -34.71 6.01
CA ARG A 20 4.11 -33.68 6.82
C ARG A 20 4.76 -32.30 6.71
N ILE A 21 6.09 -32.24 6.61
CA ILE A 21 6.81 -30.97 6.39
C ILE A 21 6.55 -30.42 4.99
N ALA A 22 6.45 -31.29 3.97
CA ALA A 22 6.15 -30.88 2.61
C ALA A 22 4.72 -30.32 2.51
N ASP A 23 3.73 -30.99 3.12
CA ASP A 23 2.34 -30.55 3.15
C ASP A 23 2.19 -29.22 3.91
N ALA A 24 2.84 -29.10 5.07
CA ALA A 24 2.83 -27.87 5.85
C ALA A 24 3.49 -26.70 5.09
N LYS A 25 4.58 -26.94 4.36
CA LYS A 25 5.20 -25.94 3.49
C LYS A 25 4.30 -25.56 2.31
N ALA A 26 3.59 -26.51 1.71
CA ALA A 26 2.65 -26.26 0.63
C ALA A 26 1.46 -25.41 1.12
N LEU A 27 0.88 -25.76 2.27
CA LEU A 27 -0.18 -24.99 2.93
C LEU A 27 0.28 -23.58 3.27
N LEU A 28 1.47 -23.41 3.85
CA LEU A 28 2.02 -22.08 4.15
C LEU A 28 2.31 -21.28 2.89
N LYS A 29 2.77 -21.91 1.80
CA LYS A 29 3.01 -21.24 0.51
C LYS A 29 1.68 -20.72 -0.08
N ASN A 30 0.65 -21.55 -0.08
CA ASN A 30 -0.68 -21.18 -0.57
C ASN A 30 -1.31 -20.09 0.31
N TYR A 31 -1.25 -20.24 1.64
CA TYR A 31 -1.74 -19.21 2.58
C TYR A 31 -1.02 -17.86 2.42
N LYS A 32 0.29 -17.87 2.16
CA LYS A 32 1.05 -16.64 1.86
C LYS A 32 0.67 -16.04 0.51
N ALA A 33 0.45 -16.84 -0.52
CA ALA A 33 -0.03 -16.37 -1.82
C ALA A 33 -1.45 -15.76 -1.72
N ASP A 34 -2.34 -16.41 -0.96
CA ASP A 34 -3.70 -15.92 -0.68
C ASP A 34 -3.69 -14.66 0.19
N LYS A 35 -2.79 -14.55 1.16
CA LYS A 35 -2.63 -13.33 1.96
C LYS A 35 -2.05 -12.19 1.14
N ALA A 36 -1.09 -12.46 0.26
CA ALA A 36 -0.52 -11.46 -0.64
C ALA A 36 -1.59 -10.91 -1.59
N THR A 37 -2.42 -11.78 -2.18
CA THR A 37 -3.53 -11.37 -3.05
C THR A 37 -4.65 -10.65 -2.31
N LYS A 38 -5.05 -11.09 -1.11
CA LYS A 38 -6.06 -10.40 -0.29
C LYS A 38 -5.57 -9.08 0.31
N ALA A 39 -4.26 -8.90 0.52
CA ALA A 39 -3.68 -7.61 0.87
C ALA A 39 -3.64 -6.61 -0.30
N SER A 40 -3.90 -7.08 -1.54
CA SER A 40 -3.92 -6.25 -2.76
C SER A 40 -5.33 -5.80 -3.18
N GLY A 41 -6.36 -6.01 -2.36
CA GLY A 41 -7.78 -5.79 -2.66
C GLY A 41 -8.26 -4.34 -2.88
N ASP A 42 -7.37 -3.36 -3.07
CA ASP A 42 -7.74 -1.96 -3.31
C ASP A 42 -6.92 -1.28 -4.44
N ALA A 43 -5.99 -2.00 -5.09
CA ALA A 43 -5.04 -1.38 -6.02
C ALA A 43 -5.70 -0.73 -7.25
N GLY A 44 -6.89 -1.17 -7.67
CA GLY A 44 -7.59 -0.59 -8.83
C GLY A 44 -8.30 0.73 -8.54
N VAL A 45 -8.99 0.84 -7.41
CA VAL A 45 -9.76 2.03 -7.03
C VAL A 45 -8.84 3.10 -6.46
N SER A 46 -7.91 2.71 -5.58
CA SER A 46 -6.91 3.63 -4.99
C SER A 46 -6.05 4.33 -6.04
N THR A 47 -5.56 3.63 -7.08
CA THR A 47 -4.69 4.24 -8.09
C THR A 47 -5.43 5.28 -8.94
N VAL A 48 -6.67 4.99 -9.36
CA VAL A 48 -7.49 5.93 -10.12
C VAL A 48 -7.93 7.11 -9.26
N LEU A 49 -8.31 6.87 -8.00
CA LEU A 49 -8.68 7.91 -7.06
C LEU A 49 -7.49 8.84 -6.74
N LEU A 50 -6.29 8.27 -6.55
CA LEU A 50 -5.05 9.02 -6.39
C LEU A 50 -4.72 9.86 -7.63
N ALA A 51 -4.98 9.35 -8.84
CA ALA A 51 -4.77 10.11 -10.07
C ALA A 51 -5.75 11.29 -10.21
N ILE A 52 -7.03 11.11 -9.85
CA ILE A 52 -8.02 12.19 -9.83
C ILE A 52 -7.65 13.23 -8.76
N LEU A 53 -7.29 12.79 -7.55
CA LEU A 53 -6.79 13.69 -6.50
C LEU A 53 -5.51 14.40 -6.93
N ALA A 54 -4.62 13.76 -7.69
CA ALA A 54 -3.38 14.38 -8.17
C ALA A 54 -3.64 15.54 -9.14
N ILE A 55 -4.77 15.51 -9.87
CA ILE A 55 -5.17 16.59 -10.77
C ILE A 55 -5.90 17.70 -10.00
N LEU A 56 -6.78 17.36 -9.06
CA LEU A 56 -7.59 18.33 -8.31
C LEU A 56 -6.82 19.00 -7.16
N LEU A 57 -6.03 18.21 -6.42
CA LEU A 57 -5.26 18.60 -5.24
C LEU A 57 -3.93 17.82 -5.20
N PRO A 58 -2.97 18.20 -6.07
CA PRO A 58 -1.67 17.52 -6.19
C PRO A 58 -0.95 17.24 -4.85
N PRO A 59 -0.91 18.18 -3.87
CA PRO A 59 -0.21 17.96 -2.61
C PRO A 59 -0.85 16.88 -1.74
N LEU A 60 -2.19 16.77 -1.74
CA LEU A 60 -2.91 15.76 -0.95
C LEU A 60 -2.71 14.36 -1.53
N ALA A 61 -2.67 14.23 -2.86
CA ALA A 61 -2.41 12.95 -3.53
C ALA A 61 -1.00 12.43 -3.20
N VAL A 62 0.00 13.31 -3.23
CA VAL A 62 1.39 12.95 -2.90
C VAL A 62 1.52 12.59 -1.42
N TYR A 63 0.85 13.33 -0.53
CA TYR A 63 0.82 13.02 0.90
C TYR A 63 0.21 11.64 1.18
N LEU A 64 -0.93 11.33 0.57
CA LEU A 64 -1.62 10.05 0.76
C LEU A 64 -0.87 8.87 0.13
N HIS A 65 -0.16 9.11 -0.98
CA HIS A 65 0.63 8.08 -1.66
C HIS A 65 1.95 7.77 -0.93
N GLU A 66 2.66 8.79 -0.45
CA GLU A 66 3.96 8.58 0.21
C GLU A 66 3.86 8.36 1.72
N ASN A 67 2.69 8.59 2.34
CA ASN A 67 2.47 8.51 3.80
C ASN A 67 3.46 9.35 4.63
N ALA A 68 4.14 10.29 4.00
CA ALA A 68 5.22 11.09 4.58
C ALA A 68 5.34 12.43 3.86
N ILE A 69 5.78 13.44 4.60
CA ILE A 69 6.14 14.74 4.03
C ILE A 69 7.56 14.61 3.44
N ASN A 70 7.62 14.32 2.14
CA ASN A 70 8.86 14.22 1.39
C ASN A 70 9.09 15.44 0.48
N THR A 71 10.26 15.52 -0.13
CA THR A 71 10.62 16.55 -1.11
C THR A 71 9.60 16.67 -2.24
N LYS A 72 8.98 15.56 -2.66
CA LYS A 72 7.92 15.55 -3.67
C LYS A 72 6.64 16.26 -3.22
N PHE A 73 6.26 16.15 -1.94
CA PHE A 73 5.14 16.91 -1.38
C PHE A 73 5.43 18.42 -1.49
N TRP A 74 6.62 18.85 -1.06
CA TRP A 74 7.04 20.26 -1.15
C TRP A 74 7.08 20.78 -2.58
N ILE A 75 7.59 19.98 -3.54
CA ILE A 75 7.59 20.33 -4.96
C ILE A 75 6.15 20.50 -5.48
N SER A 76 5.26 19.56 -5.18
CA SER A 76 3.85 19.66 -5.58
C SER A 76 3.12 20.84 -4.95
N LEU A 77 3.46 21.19 -3.70
CA LEU A 77 2.92 22.34 -2.98
C LEU A 77 3.41 23.66 -3.55
N LEU A 78 4.71 23.76 -3.88
CA LEU A 78 5.29 24.97 -4.45
C LEU A 78 4.74 25.22 -5.86
N LEU A 79 4.62 24.16 -6.67
CA LEU A 79 4.09 24.25 -8.03
C LEU A 79 2.61 24.65 -8.03
N THR A 80 1.81 24.09 -7.10
CA THR A 80 0.41 24.53 -6.93
C THR A 80 0.33 25.97 -6.50
N LEU A 81 1.13 26.42 -5.52
CA LEU A 81 1.15 27.83 -5.11
C LEU A 81 1.52 28.78 -6.27
N LEU A 82 2.54 28.43 -7.05
CA LEU A 82 3.07 29.29 -8.11
C LEU A 82 2.06 29.53 -9.24
N PHE A 83 1.26 28.54 -9.61
CA PHE A 83 0.24 28.67 -10.66
C PHE A 83 -1.14 29.05 -10.12
N TRP A 84 -1.46 28.72 -8.87
CA TRP A 84 -2.76 29.00 -8.26
C TRP A 84 -2.86 30.45 -7.77
N ILE A 85 -1.83 30.99 -7.11
CA ILE A 85 -1.84 32.36 -6.57
C ILE A 85 -2.10 33.40 -7.68
N PRO A 86 -1.42 33.38 -8.84
CA PRO A 86 -1.70 34.33 -9.93
C PRO A 86 -3.14 34.21 -10.44
N GLY A 87 -3.67 32.99 -10.55
CA GLY A 87 -5.04 32.74 -10.96
C GLY A 87 -6.08 33.30 -9.98
N VAL A 88 -5.84 33.16 -8.68
CA VAL A 88 -6.68 33.75 -7.63
C VAL A 88 -6.63 35.27 -7.68
N ILE A 89 -5.44 35.86 -7.79
CA ILE A 89 -5.30 37.32 -7.90
C ILE A 89 -6.04 37.85 -9.14
N TYR A 90 -5.89 37.19 -10.29
CA TYR A 90 -6.61 37.56 -11.50
C TYR A 90 -8.13 37.45 -11.34
N ALA A 91 -8.63 36.36 -10.75
CA ALA A 91 -10.06 36.19 -10.51
C ALA A 91 -10.62 37.25 -9.55
N LEU A 92 -9.90 37.56 -8.47
CA LEU A 92 -10.26 38.65 -7.56
C LEU A 92 -10.27 39.99 -8.29
N PHE A 93 -9.26 40.27 -9.12
CA PHE A 93 -9.23 41.49 -9.93
C PHE A 93 -10.44 41.55 -10.87
N VAL A 94 -10.79 40.47 -11.57
CA VAL A 94 -11.96 40.45 -12.47
C VAL A 94 -13.30 40.61 -11.73
N ILE A 95 -13.42 40.07 -10.52
CA ILE A 95 -14.65 40.16 -9.72
C ILE A 95 -14.80 41.54 -9.07
N PHE A 96 -13.69 42.15 -8.64
CA PHE A 96 -13.69 43.41 -7.89
C PHE A 96 -13.30 44.65 -8.73
N ALA A 97 -12.96 44.49 -10.01
CA ALA A 97 -12.82 45.57 -10.99
C ALA A 97 -14.14 45.84 -11.70
#